data_AF-A0A7K2Q290-F1
#
_entry.id   AF-A0A7K2Q290-F1
#
_cell.length_a   1.000
_cell.length_b   1.000
_cell.length_c   1.000
_cell.angle_alpha   90.00
_cell.angle_beta   90.00
_cell.angle_gamma   90.00
#
_symmetry.space_group_name_H-M   'P 1'
#
loop_
_entity.id
_entity.type
_entity.pdbx_description
1 polymer ?
#
loop_
_entity_poly.entity_id
_entity_poly.type
_entity_poly.pdbx_seq_one_letter_code
_entity_poly.pdbx_strand_id
1 'polypeptide(L)'
;MLAGLLAARGAVVSVDRLAEDLWRGTPPAKASASLQAYVSNLRRLLEPERPPRAPAGVLVTRAPGYALRLPDEAVDAWHFEARLEQARRAAAPRSRELLAEALSWWRGPAFQEHVDEEWAAPEAARLTALLADARELA
;
A
#
# COMPACT_ATOMS: atom_id res chain seq x y z
N MET A 1 -0.02 -4.70 -9.42
CA MET A 1 0.91 -3.54 -9.37
C MET A 1 0.57 -2.53 -8.27
N LEU A 2 -0.59 -1.86 -8.28
CA LEU A 2 -0.90 -0.83 -7.27
C LEU A 2 -0.87 -1.39 -5.83
N ALA A 3 -1.48 -2.55 -5.61
CA ALA A 3 -1.49 -3.22 -4.31
C ALA A 3 -0.07 -3.55 -3.81
N GLY A 4 0.83 -4.04 -4.68
CA GLY A 4 2.24 -4.25 -4.33
C GLY A 4 3.00 -2.96 -3.99
N LEU A 5 2.70 -1.85 -4.67
CA LEU A 5 3.26 -0.54 -4.32
C LEU A 5 2.72 -0.02 -2.97
N LEU A 6 1.47 -0.32 -2.63
CA LEU A 6 0.87 0.01 -1.32
C LEU A 6 1.49 -0.85 -0.21
N ALA A 7 1.71 -2.14 -0.47
CA ALA A 7 2.39 -3.04 0.46
C ALA A 7 3.84 -2.61 0.73
N ALA A 8 4.50 -1.99 -0.25
CA ALA A 8 5.85 -1.44 -0.09
C ALA A 8 5.91 -0.14 0.75
N ARG A 9 4.77 0.45 1.14
CA ARG A 9 4.68 1.64 2.00
C ARG A 9 5.64 2.78 1.62
N GLY A 10 5.62 3.16 0.35
CA GLY A 10 6.44 4.25 -0.19
C GLY A 10 7.93 3.91 -0.37
N ALA A 11 8.35 2.69 -0.07
CA ALA A 11 9.61 2.16 -0.56
C ALA A 11 9.59 2.04 -2.09
N VAL A 12 10.78 2.09 -2.69
CA VAL A 12 10.93 1.92 -4.14
C VAL A 12 10.78 0.45 -4.48
N VAL A 13 9.86 0.15 -5.40
CA VAL A 13 9.75 -1.18 -6.03
C VAL A 13 10.39 -1.09 -7.41
N SER A 14 11.33 -1.99 -7.70
CA SER A 14 12.09 -1.98 -8.97
C SER A 14 11.19 -2.31 -10.16
N VAL A 15 11.59 -1.84 -11.36
CA VAL A 15 10.92 -2.22 -12.61
C VAL A 15 10.84 -3.73 -12.77
N ASP A 16 11.93 -4.45 -12.49
CA ASP A 16 11.99 -5.90 -12.62
C ASP A 16 11.02 -6.60 -11.67
N ARG A 17 10.92 -6.14 -10.41
CA ARG A 17 9.95 -6.72 -9.46
C ARG A 17 8.51 -6.42 -9.88
N LEU A 18 8.22 -5.19 -10.30
CA LEU A 18 6.88 -4.85 -10.80
C LEU A 18 6.51 -5.64 -12.06
N ALA A 19 7.49 -5.94 -12.91
CA ALA A 19 7.30 -6.77 -14.09
C ALA A 19 7.01 -8.23 -13.70
N GLU A 20 7.80 -8.78 -12.77
CA GLU A 20 7.58 -10.12 -12.23
C GLU A 20 6.20 -10.25 -11.60
N ASP A 21 5.81 -9.30 -10.75
CA ASP A 21 4.50 -9.31 -10.06
C ASP A 21 3.33 -9.13 -11.05
N LEU A 22 3.51 -8.38 -12.14
CA LEU A 22 2.43 -8.12 -13.11
C LEU A 22 2.24 -9.27 -14.10
N TRP A 23 3.31 -9.96 -14.45
CA TRP A 23 3.30 -10.96 -15.52
C TRP A 23 3.65 -12.38 -15.06
N ARG A 24 3.96 -12.59 -13.77
CA ARG A 24 4.26 -13.89 -13.15
C ARG A 24 5.29 -14.67 -13.98
N GLY A 25 6.43 -14.05 -14.23
CA GLY A 25 7.51 -14.62 -15.04
C GLY A 25 7.24 -14.73 -16.54
N THR A 26 6.08 -14.29 -17.04
CA THR A 26 5.70 -14.38 -18.47
C THR A 26 5.47 -12.99 -19.09
N PRO A 27 6.49 -12.11 -19.12
CA PRO A 27 6.31 -10.75 -19.60
C PRO A 27 6.10 -10.69 -21.12
N PRO A 28 5.37 -9.69 -21.63
CA PRO A 28 5.26 -9.47 -23.06
C PRO A 28 6.62 -9.03 -23.64
N ALA A 29 6.80 -9.21 -24.95
CA ALA A 29 8.03 -8.82 -25.66
C ALA A 29 8.45 -7.34 -25.45
N LYS A 30 7.51 -6.47 -25.06
CA LYS A 30 7.75 -5.06 -24.73
C LYS A 30 7.36 -4.72 -23.28
N ALA A 31 7.74 -5.57 -22.33
CA ALA A 31 7.45 -5.43 -20.89
C ALA A 31 7.65 -4.00 -20.36
N SER A 32 8.81 -3.40 -20.63
CA SER A 32 9.09 -2.03 -20.17
C SER A 32 8.09 -1.00 -20.71
N ALA A 33 7.73 -1.08 -21.99
CA ALA A 33 6.75 -0.16 -22.58
C ALA A 33 5.34 -0.38 -22.01
N SER A 34 4.95 -1.65 -21.81
CA SER A 34 3.69 -2.00 -21.16
C SER A 34 3.64 -1.46 -19.72
N LEU A 35 4.72 -1.61 -18.95
CA LEU A 35 4.81 -1.09 -17.58
C LEU A 35 4.66 0.44 -17.56
N GLN A 36 5.34 1.16 -18.46
CA GLN A 36 5.20 2.61 -18.57
C GLN A 36 3.75 3.01 -18.88
N ALA A 37 3.05 2.26 -19.74
CA ALA A 37 1.65 2.51 -20.04
C ALA A 37 0.74 2.29 -18.81
N TYR A 38 0.96 1.21 -18.04
CA TYR A 38 0.26 0.99 -16.77
C TYR A 38 0.51 2.13 -15.77
N VAL A 39 1.76 2.55 -15.60
CA VAL A 39 2.12 3.67 -14.71
C VAL A 39 1.47 4.97 -15.16
N SER A 40 1.47 5.26 -16.46
CA SER A 40 0.83 6.45 -17.02
C SER A 40 -0.67 6.47 -16.76
N ASN A 41 -1.34 5.33 -16.96
CA ASN A 41 -2.77 5.18 -16.67
C ASN A 41 -3.07 5.37 -15.18
N LEU A 42 -2.29 4.75 -14.29
CA LEU A 42 -2.47 4.94 -12.85
C LEU A 42 -2.26 6.40 -12.42
N ARG A 43 -1.25 7.09 -12.94
CA ARG A 43 -1.04 8.52 -12.65
C ARG A 43 -2.24 9.38 -13.02
N ARG A 44 -2.90 9.07 -14.14
CA ARG A 44 -4.12 9.77 -14.56
C ARG A 44 -5.31 9.46 -13.64
N LEU A 45 -5.42 8.24 -13.13
CA LEU A 45 -6.49 7.84 -12.21
C LEU A 45 -6.28 8.40 -10.80
N LEU A 46 -5.03 8.43 -10.32
CA LEU A 46 -4.67 8.91 -8.98
C LEU A 46 -4.63 10.44 -8.91
N GLU A 47 -4.30 11.10 -10.02
CA GLU A 47 -4.16 12.56 -10.10
C GLU A 47 -4.94 13.09 -11.32
N PRO A 48 -6.29 13.05 -11.32
CA PRO A 48 -7.12 13.41 -12.48
C PRO A 48 -6.99 14.89 -12.86
N GLU A 49 -6.79 15.76 -11.87
CA GLU A 49 -6.63 17.21 -12.05
C GLU A 49 -5.19 17.62 -12.39
N ARG A 50 -4.28 16.66 -12.55
CA ARG A 50 -2.87 16.97 -12.82
C ARG A 50 -2.73 17.64 -14.20
N PRO A 51 -2.11 18.83 -14.29
CA PRO A 51 -1.91 19.49 -15.57
C PRO A 51 -1.08 18.64 -16.55
N PRO A 52 -1.31 18.78 -17.87
CA PRO A 52 -0.47 18.14 -18.87
C PRO A 52 1.02 18.46 -18.64
N ARG A 53 1.86 17.42 -18.70
CA ARG A 53 3.33 17.51 -18.49
C ARG A 53 3.80 17.90 -17.08
N ALA A 54 2.92 18.11 -16.11
CA ALA A 54 3.33 18.27 -14.72
C ALA A 54 3.89 16.95 -14.16
N PRO A 55 4.91 16.97 -13.28
CA PRO A 55 5.39 15.75 -12.63
C PRO A 55 4.28 15.11 -11.79
N ALA A 56 4.26 13.77 -11.74
CA ALA A 56 3.33 13.05 -10.86
C ALA A 56 3.79 13.16 -9.40
N GLY A 57 2.86 13.50 -8.50
CA GLY A 57 3.13 13.63 -7.08
C GLY A 57 2.86 12.34 -6.29
N VAL A 58 1.91 11.51 -6.74
CA VAL A 58 1.48 10.30 -6.02
C VAL A 58 2.32 9.09 -6.43
N LEU A 59 2.30 8.73 -7.71
CA LEU A 59 3.10 7.62 -8.23
C LEU A 59 4.39 8.17 -8.87
N VAL A 60 5.44 8.26 -8.07
CA VAL A 60 6.70 8.89 -8.47
C VAL A 60 7.65 7.88 -9.11
N THR A 61 8.42 8.33 -10.10
CA THR A 61 9.55 7.55 -10.63
C THR A 61 10.77 7.83 -9.74
N ARG A 62 11.36 6.78 -9.16
CA ARG A 62 12.57 6.86 -8.34
C ARG A 62 13.44 5.65 -8.64
N ALA A 63 14.61 5.86 -9.23
CA ALA A 63 15.47 4.76 -9.66
C ALA A 63 15.75 3.76 -8.51
N PRO A 64 15.73 2.44 -8.78
CA PRO A 64 15.53 1.79 -10.09
C PRO A 64 14.06 1.48 -10.45
N GLY A 65 13.07 2.18 -9.88
CA GLY A 65 11.66 1.93 -10.20
C GLY A 65 10.69 3.01 -9.76
N TYR A 66 9.67 2.63 -8.98
CA TYR A 66 8.54 3.50 -8.62
C TYR A 66 8.20 3.39 -7.14
N ALA A 67 7.59 4.46 -6.61
CA ALA A 67 7.08 4.49 -5.25
C ALA A 67 5.76 5.26 -5.19
N LEU A 68 4.92 4.93 -4.20
CA LEU A 68 3.76 5.74 -3.84
C LEU A 68 4.13 6.75 -2.75
N ARG A 69 3.69 7.99 -2.93
CA ARG A 69 3.82 9.09 -1.98
C ARG A 69 2.42 9.52 -1.59
N LEU A 70 1.96 8.95 -0.49
CA LEU A 70 0.64 9.20 0.07
C LEU A 70 0.81 9.49 1.57
N PRO A 71 -0.06 10.32 2.17
CA PRO A 71 -0.11 10.46 3.63
C PRO A 71 -0.63 9.16 4.27
N ASP A 72 -0.32 8.93 5.55
CA ASP A 72 -0.70 7.68 6.25
C ASP A 72 -2.23 7.49 6.27
N GLU A 73 -3.00 8.58 6.27
CA GLU A 73 -4.47 8.55 6.31
C GLU A 73 -5.11 8.13 4.97
N ALA A 74 -4.35 8.12 3.86
CA ALA A 74 -4.87 7.76 2.54
C ALA A 74 -4.99 6.24 2.33
N VAL A 75 -4.40 5.44 3.21
CA VAL A 75 -4.43 3.97 3.14
C VAL A 75 -4.91 3.44 4.48
N ASP A 76 -5.99 2.66 4.48
CA ASP A 76 -6.61 2.12 5.70
C ASP A 76 -5.60 1.36 6.59
N ALA A 77 -4.74 0.54 5.99
CA ALA A 77 -3.69 -0.19 6.69
C ALA A 77 -2.64 0.73 7.35
N TRP A 78 -2.23 1.80 6.67
CA TRP A 78 -1.24 2.73 7.22
C TRP A 78 -1.86 3.61 8.31
N HIS A 79 -3.12 4.03 8.09
CA HIS A 79 -3.89 4.78 9.06
C HIS A 79 -4.13 3.95 10.32
N PHE A 80 -4.48 2.67 10.17
CA PHE A 80 -4.63 1.71 11.27
C PHE A 80 -3.38 1.65 12.14
N GLU A 81 -2.22 1.50 11.51
CA GLU A 81 -0.95 1.42 12.22
C GLU A 81 -0.61 2.73 12.95
N ALA A 82 -0.81 3.88 12.30
CA ALA A 82 -0.64 5.18 12.94
C ALA A 82 -1.58 5.36 14.15
N ARG A 83 -2.83 4.88 14.04
CA ARG A 83 -3.83 4.96 15.13
C ARG A 83 -3.50 4.02 16.28
N LEU A 84 -3.01 2.81 16.00
CA LEU A 84 -2.51 1.86 16.99
C LEU A 84 -1.34 2.46 17.78
N GLU A 85 -0.40 3.10 17.09
CA GLU A 85 0.73 3.78 17.71
C GLU A 85 0.31 4.98 18.57
N GLN A 86 -0.75 5.71 18.18
CA GLN A 86 -1.35 6.73 19.04
C GLN A 86 -2.00 6.12 20.29
N ALA A 87 -2.73 5.00 20.13
CA ALA A 87 -3.38 4.31 21.24
C ALA A 87 -2.38 3.80 22.28
N ARG A 88 -1.25 3.22 21.83
CA ARG A 88 -0.15 2.75 22.70
C ARG A 88 0.44 3.84 23.59
N ARG A 89 0.38 5.10 23.17
CA ARG A 89 0.89 6.26 23.92
C ARG A 89 -0.18 6.96 24.75
N ALA A 90 -1.45 6.63 24.57
CA ALA A 90 -2.57 7.26 25.25
C ALA A 90 -2.95 6.49 26.52
N ALA A 91 -3.51 7.21 27.50
CA ALA A 91 -4.15 6.60 28.67
C ALA A 91 -5.65 6.34 28.39
N ALA A 92 -6.26 5.47 29.19
CA ALA A 92 -7.71 5.28 29.16
C ALA A 92 -8.45 6.58 29.61
N PRO A 93 -9.62 6.91 29.04
CA PRO A 93 -10.38 6.12 28.05
C PRO A 93 -9.92 6.28 26.60
N ARG A 94 -9.04 7.26 26.33
CA ARG A 94 -8.68 7.65 24.96
C ARG A 94 -8.02 6.52 24.17
N SER A 95 -7.18 5.71 24.80
CA SER A 95 -6.58 4.53 24.14
C SER A 95 -7.62 3.56 23.59
N ARG A 96 -8.69 3.28 24.35
CA ARG A 96 -9.78 2.38 23.93
C ARG A 96 -10.58 2.94 22.76
N GLU A 97 -10.87 4.23 22.78
CA GLU A 97 -11.57 4.89 21.66
C GLU A 97 -10.77 4.79 20.35
N LEU A 98 -9.46 5.05 20.44
CA LEU A 98 -8.54 4.96 19.30
C LEU A 98 -8.48 3.53 18.75
N LEU A 99 -8.42 2.51 19.61
CA LEU A 99 -8.41 1.11 19.21
C LEU A 99 -9.74 0.69 18.58
N ALA A 100 -10.88 1.07 19.17
CA ALA A 100 -12.20 0.75 18.63
C ALA A 100 -12.39 1.35 17.22
N GLU A 101 -11.96 2.59 17.02
CA GLU A 101 -11.97 3.25 15.71
C GLU A 101 -11.06 2.51 14.71
N ALA A 102 -9.81 2.23 15.10
CA ALA A 102 -8.84 1.55 14.23
C ALA A 102 -9.32 0.15 13.81
N LEU A 103 -9.86 -0.63 14.76
CA LEU A 103 -10.40 -1.97 14.50
C LEU A 103 -11.62 -1.95 13.57
N SER A 104 -12.39 -0.85 13.55
CA SER A 104 -13.57 -0.71 12.69
C SER A 104 -13.24 -0.61 11.19
N TRP A 105 -12.00 -0.27 10.84
CA TRP A 105 -11.56 -0.18 9.43
C TRP A 105 -11.30 -1.55 8.79
N TRP A 106 -11.16 -2.59 9.60
CA TRP A 106 -10.91 -3.94 9.11
C TRP A 106 -12.17 -4.57 8.53
N ARG A 107 -12.10 -4.94 7.24
CA ARG A 107 -13.21 -5.54 6.48
C ARG A 107 -13.04 -7.04 6.24
N GLY A 108 -11.93 -7.62 6.71
CA GLY A 108 -11.54 -9.01 6.46
C GLY A 108 -10.03 -9.17 6.58
N PRO A 109 -9.48 -10.34 6.18
CA PRO A 109 -8.05 -10.56 6.09
C PRO A 109 -7.37 -9.54 5.16
N ALA A 110 -6.18 -9.07 5.54
CA ALA A 110 -5.39 -8.17 4.71
C ALA A 110 -5.05 -8.84 3.36
N PHE A 111 -5.20 -8.11 2.26
CA PHE A 111 -4.92 -8.60 0.90
C PHE A 111 -5.65 -9.91 0.53
N GLN A 112 -6.86 -10.15 1.04
CA GLN A 112 -7.63 -11.37 0.78
C GLN A 112 -7.84 -11.72 -0.71
N GLU A 113 -7.86 -10.71 -1.60
CA GLU A 113 -7.99 -10.89 -3.06
C GLU A 113 -6.65 -11.22 -3.75
N HIS A 114 -5.55 -11.19 -3.00
CA HIS A 114 -4.17 -11.34 -3.48
C HIS A 114 -3.42 -12.45 -2.73
N VAL A 115 -4.12 -13.46 -2.21
CA VAL A 115 -3.47 -14.56 -1.45
C VAL A 115 -2.47 -15.37 -2.28
N ASP A 116 -2.66 -15.44 -3.60
CA ASP A 116 -1.75 -16.15 -4.53
C ASP A 116 -0.62 -15.26 -5.07
N GLU A 117 -0.41 -14.09 -4.46
CA GLU A 117 0.61 -13.13 -4.84
C GLU A 117 1.77 -13.14 -3.84
N GLU A 118 2.98 -13.51 -4.28
CA GLU A 118 4.15 -13.62 -3.40
C GLU A 118 4.50 -12.30 -2.69
N TRP A 119 4.27 -11.16 -3.34
CA TRP A 119 4.51 -9.84 -2.74
C TRP A 119 3.53 -9.52 -1.60
N ALA A 120 2.35 -10.15 -1.57
CA ALA A 120 1.32 -9.85 -0.58
C ALA A 120 1.56 -10.57 0.75
N ALA A 121 2.14 -11.77 0.72
CA ALA A 121 2.29 -12.63 1.90
C ALA A 121 3.04 -11.96 3.08
N PRO A 122 4.19 -11.28 2.89
CA PRO A 122 4.89 -10.64 4.00
C PRO A 122 4.08 -9.52 4.65
N GLU A 123 3.42 -8.68 3.84
CA GLU A 123 2.64 -7.56 4.36
C GLU A 123 1.32 -8.02 5.00
N ALA A 124 0.65 -9.02 4.41
CA ALA A 124 -0.53 -9.62 5.00
C ALA A 124 -0.21 -10.20 6.39
N ALA A 125 0.89 -10.95 6.53
CA ALA A 125 1.32 -11.50 7.82
C ALA A 125 1.63 -10.41 8.84
N ARG A 126 2.32 -9.34 8.44
CA ARG A 126 2.63 -8.19 9.31
C ARG A 126 1.36 -7.50 9.80
N LEU A 127 0.42 -7.23 8.90
CA LEU A 127 -0.86 -6.60 9.23
C LEU A 127 -1.71 -7.51 10.13
N THR A 128 -1.71 -8.82 9.92
CA THR A 128 -2.37 -9.78 10.83
C THR A 128 -1.78 -9.75 12.23
N ALA A 129 -0.45 -9.66 12.37
CA ALA A 129 0.18 -9.52 13.67
C ALA A 129 -0.24 -8.21 14.38
N LEU A 130 -0.23 -7.08 13.67
CA LEU A 130 -0.69 -5.80 14.23
C LEU A 130 -2.18 -5.82 14.63
N LEU A 131 -3.02 -6.53 13.89
CA LEU A 131 -4.42 -6.72 14.25
C LEU A 131 -4.57 -7.55 15.54
N ALA A 132 -3.75 -8.58 15.72
CA ALA A 132 -3.74 -9.36 16.95
C ALA A 132 -3.33 -8.49 18.15
N ASP A 133 -2.22 -7.74 18.03
CA ASP A 133 -1.77 -6.80 19.05
C ASP A 133 -2.85 -5.77 19.42
N ALA A 134 -3.53 -5.19 18.42
CA ALA A 134 -4.57 -4.20 18.65
C ALA A 134 -5.79 -4.78 19.41
N ARG A 135 -6.13 -6.04 19.15
CA ARG A 135 -7.21 -6.76 19.84
C ARG A 135 -6.85 -7.11 21.29
N GLU A 136 -5.57 -7.36 21.57
CA GLU A 136 -5.10 -7.60 22.93
C GLU A 136 -5.09 -6.32 23.80
N LEU A 137 -4.89 -5.15 23.17
CA LEU A 137 -4.83 -3.86 23.86
C LEU A 137 -6.21 -3.20 24.12
N ALA A 138 -7.27 -3.62 23.42
CA ALA A 138 -8.59 -3.00 23.45
C ALA A 138 -9.38 -3.38 24.71
#